data_AF-A0A1V2LV35-F1
#
_entry.id   AF-A0A1V2LV35-F1
#
_cell.length_a   1.000
_cell.length_b   1.000
_cell.length_c   1.000
_cell.angle_alpha   90.00
_cell.angle_beta   90.00
_cell.angle_gamma   90.00
#
_symmetry.space_group_name_H-M   'P 1'
#
loop_
_entity.id
_entity.type
_entity.pdbx_description
1 polymer ?
#
loop_
_entity_poly.entity_id
_entity_poly.type
_entity_poly.pdbx_seq_one_letter_code
_entity_poly.pdbx_strand_id
1 'polypeptide(L)' 'MPQKFFGAARKIENGGSLTILGTALVDTGSKMDDVIFEDFKGTGNMELVLDRSLFVKDEFLAILISINQEQEDDLLF' A
#
# COMPACT_ATOMS: atom_id res chain seq x y z
N MET A 1 14.04 4.32 10.50
CA MET A 1 14.18 4.20 9.03
C MET A 1 13.08 3.28 8.50
N PRO A 2 11.82 3.75 8.43
CA PRO A 2 10.69 2.95 7.95
C PRO A 2 10.89 2.49 6.49
N GLN A 3 11.48 3.35 5.65
CA GLN A 3 11.85 3.02 4.27
C GLN A 3 12.80 1.82 4.15
N LYS A 4 13.77 1.67 5.07
CA LYS A 4 14.69 0.51 5.05
C LYS A 4 13.98 -0.81 5.39
N PHE A 5 12.95 -0.75 6.23
CA PHE A 5 12.15 -1.92 6.58
C PHE A 5 11.25 -2.32 5.41
N PHE A 6 10.52 -1.36 4.83
CA PHE A 6 9.67 -1.61 3.67
C PHE A 6 10.45 -2.03 2.42
N GLY A 7 11.59 -1.40 2.15
CA GLY A 7 12.47 -1.75 1.03
C GLY A 7 13.18 -3.11 1.16
N ALA A 8 12.98 -3.84 2.27
CA ALA A 8 13.41 -5.24 2.37
C ALA A 8 12.50 -6.18 1.56
N ALA A 9 11.25 -5.77 1.27
CA ALA A 9 10.33 -6.55 0.45
C ALA A 9 10.87 -6.70 -0.97
N ARG A 10 10.99 -7.94 -1.45
CA ARG A 10 11.50 -8.27 -2.79
C ARG A 10 11.25 -9.72 -3.16
N LYS A 11 11.14 -9.96 -4.46
CA LYS A 11 11.28 -11.29 -5.07
C LYS A 11 12.77 -11.57 -5.32
N ILE A 12 13.27 -12.74 -4.94
CA ILE A 12 14.66 -13.15 -5.17
C ILE A 12 14.70 -14.10 -6.37
N GLU A 13 15.50 -13.76 -7.38
CA GLU A 13 15.67 -14.63 -8.55
C GLU A 13 16.27 -15.98 -8.12
N ASN A 14 15.59 -17.08 -8.47
CA ASN A 14 15.93 -18.47 -8.07
C ASN A 14 15.89 -18.74 -6.55
N GLY A 15 15.17 -17.91 -5.78
CA GLY A 15 14.94 -18.10 -4.35
C GLY A 15 13.46 -18.02 -3.98
N GLY A 16 13.20 -17.65 -2.72
CA GLY A 16 11.86 -17.31 -2.23
C GLY A 16 11.53 -15.82 -2.41
N SER A 17 10.46 -15.38 -1.78
CA SER A 17 10.06 -13.97 -1.73
C SER A 17 9.88 -13.50 -0.28
N LEU A 18 10.10 -12.20 -0.07
CA LEU A 18 9.65 -11.50 1.13
C LEU A 18 8.62 -10.46 0.71
N THR A 19 7.36 -10.70 1.06
CA THR A 19 6.26 -9.75 0.85
C THR A 19 5.97 -9.02 2.16
N ILE A 20 5.95 -7.69 2.11
CA ILE A 20 5.58 -6.85 3.25
C ILE A 20 4.31 -6.11 2.88
N LEU A 21 3.26 -6.30 3.68
CA LEU A 21 2.05 -5.51 3.64
C LEU A 21 1.99 -4.68 4.91
N GLY A 22 1.72 -3.39 4.77
CA GLY A 22 1.47 -2.52 5.91
C GLY A 22 0.36 -1.53 5.61
N THR A 23 -0.30 -1.09 6.66
CA THR A 23 -1.38 -0.10 6.59
C THR A 23 -0.83 1.27 6.91
N ALA A 24 -1.13 2.26 6.07
CA ALA A 24 -0.90 3.67 6.37
C ALA A 24 -2.23 4.34 6.71
N LEU A 25 -2.22 5.17 7.75
CA LEU A 25 -3.37 6.00 8.07
C LEU A 25 -3.30 7.28 7.22
N VAL A 26 -4.45 7.65 6.66
CA VAL A 26 -4.64 8.89 5.88
C VAL A 26 -5.81 9.67 6.47
N ASP A 27 -5.88 10.97 6.17
CA ASP A 27 -6.92 11.87 6.66
C ASP A 27 -7.05 11.89 8.20
N THR A 28 -5.92 11.77 8.91
CA THR A 28 -5.87 11.84 10.38
C THR A 28 -5.82 13.28 10.90
N GLY A 29 -5.49 14.25 10.03
CA GLY A 29 -5.20 15.64 10.39
C GLY A 29 -3.78 15.86 10.94
N SER A 30 -2.95 14.81 11.00
CA SER A 30 -1.56 14.87 11.40
C SER A 30 -0.66 15.10 10.19
N LYS A 31 0.03 16.25 10.16
CA LYS A 31 1.06 16.52 9.14
C LYS A 31 2.19 15.49 9.14
N MET A 32 2.45 14.86 10.29
CA MET A 32 3.45 13.80 10.38
C MET A 32 2.99 12.56 9.61
N ASP A 33 1.72 12.21 9.71
CA ASP A 33 1.15 11.04 9.03
C ASP A 33 1.13 11.29 7.52
N ASP A 34 0.81 12.52 7.09
CA ASP A 34 0.86 12.92 5.68
C ASP A 34 2.28 12.77 5.09
N VAL A 35 3.30 13.24 5.82
CA VAL A 35 4.70 13.10 5.39
C VAL A 35 5.14 11.64 5.33
N ILE A 36 4.76 10.84 6.32
CA ILE A 36 5.06 9.41 6.36
C ILE A 36 4.38 8.67 5.18
N PHE A 37 3.13 9.02 4.87
CA PHE A 37 2.39 8.42 3.77
C PHE A 37 3.06 8.69 2.42
N GLU A 38 3.44 9.94 2.15
CA GLU A 38 4.15 10.30 0.91
C GLU A 38 5.52 9.59 0.80
N ASP A 39 6.25 9.46 1.90
CA ASP A 39 7.51 8.70 1.94
C ASP A 39 7.32 7.20 1.61
N PHE A 40 6.17 6.62 1.98
CA PHE A 40 5.84 5.22 1.71
C PHE A 40 5.37 4.98 0.27
N LYS A 41 4.63 5.91 -0.33
CA LYS A 41 4.24 5.83 -1.75
C LYS A 41 5.44 5.66 -2.68
N GLY A 42 6.55 6.31 -2.37
CA GLY A 42 7.79 6.17 -3.15
C GLY A 42 8.56 4.86 -2.93
N THR A 43 8.17 4.04 -1.94
CA THR A 43 8.91 2.83 -1.54
C THR A 43 8.15 1.53 -1.90
N GLY A 44 6.81 1.56 -1.92
CA GLY A 44 5.97 0.42 -2.29
C GLY A 44 5.77 0.29 -3.80
N ASN A 45 5.39 -0.90 -4.25
CA ASN A 45 5.05 -1.19 -5.65
C ASN A 45 3.55 -1.53 -5.85
N MET A 46 2.78 -1.58 -4.77
CA MET A 46 1.34 -1.83 -4.73
C MET A 46 0.68 -0.85 -3.75
N GLU A 47 -0.41 -0.22 -4.17
CA GLU A 47 -1.27 0.61 -3.30
C GLU A 47 -2.70 0.05 -3.25
N LEU A 48 -3.22 -0.14 -2.03
CA LEU A 48 -4.62 -0.47 -1.78
C LEU A 48 -5.29 0.67 -1.01
N VAL A 49 -6.11 1.45 -1.69
CA VAL A 49 -6.85 2.58 -1.15
C VAL A 49 -8.22 2.14 -0.67
N LEU A 50 -8.51 2.48 0.59
CA LEU A 50 -9.80 2.27 1.22
C LEU A 50 -10.54 3.61 1.34
N ASP A 51 -11.71 3.72 0.72
CA ASP A 51 -12.53 4.93 0.73
C ASP A 51 -13.56 4.87 1.86
N ARG A 52 -13.42 5.76 2.85
CA ARG A 52 -14.32 5.86 4.00
C ARG A 52 -15.79 6.07 3.60
N SER A 53 -16.06 6.68 2.45
CA SER A 53 -17.42 6.88 1.93
C SER A 53 -18.10 5.59 1.47
N LEU A 54 -17.33 4.58 1.08
CA LEU A 54 -17.83 3.25 0.71
C LEU A 54 -18.21 2.40 1.94
N PHE A 55 -17.82 2.82 3.14
CA PHE A 55 -18.08 2.09 4.39
C PHE A 55 -19.54 2.20 4.89
N VAL A 56 -20.48 2.72 4.08
CA VAL A 56 -21.81 3.16 4.56
C VAL A 56 -22.89 2.06 4.51
N LYS A 57 -22.61 0.81 4.10
CA LYS A 57 -23.67 -0.18 3.88
C LYS A 57 -23.32 -1.64 4.18
N ASP A 58 -22.86 -2.01 5.38
CA ASP A 58 -22.61 -3.43 5.75
C ASP A 58 -21.72 -4.25 4.76
N GLU A 59 -21.17 -3.60 3.74
CA GLU A 59 -20.27 -4.12 2.74
C GLU A 59 -18.87 -3.88 3.30
N PHE A 60 -18.28 -4.94 3.85
CA PHE A 60 -17.00 -4.92 4.53
C PHE A 60 -15.79 -4.59 3.62
N LEU A 61 -16.04 -4.22 2.35
CA LEU A 61 -15.01 -3.93 1.36
C LEU A 61 -15.16 -2.50 0.84
N ALA A 62 -14.53 -1.56 1.54
CA ALA A 62 -14.42 -0.16 1.11
C ALA A 62 -13.26 0.05 0.09
N ILE A 63 -13.00 -0.92 -0.79
CA ILE A 63 -11.85 -0.89 -1.70
C ILE A 63 -12.16 -0.01 -2.91
N LEU A 64 -11.34 1.02 -3.15
CA LEU A 64 -11.49 1.90 -4.30
C LEU A 64 -10.65 1.41 -5.48
N ILE A 65 -11.28 0.61 -6.35
CA ILE A 65 -10.61 -0.06 -7.48
C ILE A 65 -9.95 0.91 -8.46
N SER A 66 -10.52 2.11 -8.67
CA SER A 66 -10.02 3.05 -9.67
C SER A 66 -8.68 3.70 -9.34
N ILE A 67 -8.24 3.66 -8.06
CA ILE A 67 -7.00 4.30 -7.60
C ILE A 67 -5.90 3.28 -7.32
N ASN A 68 -6.27 2.01 -7.07
CA ASN A 68 -5.30 0.96 -6.84
C ASN A 68 -4.45 0.74 -8.10
N GLN A 69 -3.13 0.73 -7.92
CA GLN A 69 -2.18 0.45 -8.98
C GLN A 69 -1.09 -0.49 -8.46
N GLU A 70 -0.71 -1.42 -9.31
CA GLU A 70 0.50 -2.23 -9.18
C GLU A 70 1.44 -1.87 -10.33
N GLN A 71 2.73 -1.75 -10.05
CA GLN A 71 3.70 -1.33 -11.07
C GLN A 71 4.01 -2.44 -12.10
N GLU A 72 3.60 -3.69 -11.87
CA GLU A 72 3.93 -4.86 -12.71
C GLU A 72 2.78 -5.90 -12.80
N ASP A 73 1.55 -5.47 -13.10
CA ASP A 73 0.36 -6.35 -13.23
C ASP A 73 0.58 -7.56 -14.16
N ASP A 74 1.35 -7.39 -15.25
CA ASP A 74 1.61 -8.43 -16.27
C ASP A 74 2.58 -9.54 -15.81
N LEU A 75 3.17 -9.45 -14.61
CA LEU A 75 4.07 -10.49 -14.06
C LEU A 75 3.38 -11.39 -13.02
N LEU A 76 2.09 -11.14 -12.74
CA LEU A 76 1.24 -11.94 -11.86
C LEU A 76 0.45 -12.98 -12.68
N PHE A 77 1.15 -13.97 -13.21
CA PHE A 77 0.56 -15.14 -13.87
C PHE A 77 1.01 -16.45 -13.20
#